data_AF-A0A925VAK7-F1
#
_entry.id   AF-A0A925VAK7-F1
#
_cell.length_a   1.000
_cell.length_b   1.000
_cell.length_c   1.000
_cell.angle_alpha   90.00
_cell.angle_beta   90.00
_cell.angle_gamma   90.00
#
_symmetry.space_group_name_H-M   'P 1'
#
loop_
_entity.id
_entity.type
_entity.pdbx_description
1 polymer ?
#
loop_
_entity_poly.entity_id
_entity_poly.type
_entity_poly.pdbx_seq_one_letter_code
_entity_poly.pdbx_strand_id
1 'polypeptide(L)'
;PISLEGLTDVALVAFATDGDDGSSGAAGAVVDGSSTARARARGFELTASLRTSDTASALAALGDLLVPGPTGTNVCDVVVVLGR
;
A
#
# COMPACT_ATOMS: atom_id res chain seq x y z
N PRO A 1 -13.94 1.78 10.14
CA PRO A 1 -12.59 1.81 9.53
C PRO A 1 -12.11 3.25 9.39
N ILE A 2 -10.81 3.49 9.61
CA ILE A 2 -10.16 4.78 9.34
C ILE A 2 -9.57 4.67 7.92
N SER A 3 -9.70 5.72 7.11
CA SER A 3 -9.33 5.72 5.68
C SER A 3 -8.87 7.12 5.26
N LEU A 4 -8.03 7.20 4.22
CA LEU A 4 -7.64 8.44 3.55
C LEU A 4 -8.65 8.88 2.48
N GLU A 5 -9.66 8.07 2.17
CA GLU A 5 -10.59 8.28 1.05
C GLU A 5 -11.16 9.72 1.03
N GLY A 6 -10.92 10.42 -0.08
CA GLY A 6 -11.38 11.80 -0.29
C GLY A 6 -10.49 12.89 0.32
N LEU A 7 -9.47 12.54 1.10
CA LEU A 7 -8.47 13.52 1.56
C LEU A 7 -7.58 13.94 0.39
N THR A 8 -7.27 15.24 0.32
CA THR A 8 -6.37 15.82 -0.67
C THR A 8 -5.04 16.18 0.00
N ASP A 9 -3.96 16.20 -0.79
CA ASP A 9 -2.60 16.52 -0.30
C ASP A 9 -2.10 15.67 0.87
N VAL A 10 -2.62 14.44 1.04
CA VAL A 10 -2.15 13.46 2.04
C VAL A 10 -1.80 12.15 1.37
N ALA A 11 -0.62 11.63 1.66
CA ALA A 11 -0.17 10.30 1.28
C ALA A 11 0.36 9.53 2.50
N LEU A 12 0.21 8.21 2.46
CA LEU A 12 0.79 7.28 3.43
C LEU A 12 1.69 6.29 2.69
N VAL A 13 2.87 6.08 3.24
CA VAL A 13 3.80 5.05 2.79
C VAL A 13 4.01 4.09 3.96
N ALA A 14 3.85 2.80 3.71
CA ALA A 14 4.19 1.75 4.67
C ALA A 14 5.05 0.70 3.96
N PHE A 15 6.19 0.35 4.56
CA PHE A 15 7.08 -0.66 3.99
C PHE A 15 7.93 -1.40 5.04
N ALA A 16 8.16 -2.68 4.78
CA ALA A 16 9.12 -3.54 5.46
C ALA A 16 10.55 -3.22 4.98
N THR A 17 11.46 -3.04 5.92
CA THR A 17 12.83 -2.59 5.61
C THR A 17 13.71 -3.68 4.99
N ASP A 18 13.32 -4.95 5.04
CA ASP A 18 13.99 -6.05 4.35
C ASP A 18 13.68 -6.15 2.86
N GLY A 19 12.67 -5.41 2.39
CA GLY A 19 12.31 -5.31 1.00
C GLY A 19 11.17 -6.24 0.57
N ASP A 20 10.58 -7.00 1.51
CA ASP A 20 9.42 -7.87 1.24
C ASP A 20 8.43 -7.85 2.41
N ASP A 21 7.24 -7.28 2.16
CA ASP A 21 6.10 -7.35 3.06
C ASP A 21 5.40 -8.71 2.88
N GLY A 22 5.71 -9.63 3.78
CA GLY A 22 5.21 -10.99 3.79
C GLY A 22 5.86 -11.87 2.73
N SER A 23 5.12 -12.18 1.67
CA SER A 23 5.61 -12.98 0.52
C SER A 23 5.05 -12.43 -0.78
N SER A 24 4.82 -11.12 -0.81
CA SER A 24 4.19 -10.42 -1.92
C SER A 24 5.21 -10.06 -3.01
N GLY A 25 6.51 -10.07 -2.70
CA GLY A 25 7.57 -9.59 -3.58
C GLY A 25 7.64 -8.07 -3.66
N ALA A 26 6.88 -7.36 -2.82
CA ALA A 26 6.90 -5.92 -2.66
C ALA A 26 7.21 -5.59 -1.20
N ALA A 27 8.01 -4.57 -0.94
CA ALA A 27 8.31 -4.09 0.40
C ALA A 27 7.10 -3.46 1.10
N GLY A 28 6.04 -3.12 0.37
CA GLY A 28 4.88 -2.40 0.87
C GLY A 28 4.23 -1.55 -0.21
N ALA A 29 3.63 -0.41 0.15
CA ALA A 29 2.90 0.44 -0.80
C ALA A 29 2.85 1.92 -0.43
N VAL A 30 2.52 2.75 -1.43
CA VAL A 30 2.18 4.17 -1.30
C VAL A 30 0.71 4.35 -1.64
N VAL A 31 -0.07 4.94 -0.74
CA VAL A 31 -1.50 5.21 -0.95
C VAL A 31 -1.86 6.65 -0.62
N ASP A 32 -2.88 7.17 -1.29
CA ASP A 32 -3.43 8.52 -1.05
C ASP A 32 -4.96 8.49 -0.99
N GLY A 33 -5.59 9.65 -0.82
CA GLY A 33 -7.04 9.74 -0.75
C GLY A 33 -7.80 9.37 -2.04
N SER A 34 -7.10 9.18 -3.16
CA SER A 34 -7.65 8.69 -4.42
C SER A 34 -7.57 7.18 -4.58
N SER A 35 -6.71 6.47 -3.82
CA SER A 35 -6.43 5.03 -4.01
C SER A 35 -7.70 4.18 -3.96
N THR A 36 -8.64 4.45 -3.06
CA THR A 36 -9.92 3.70 -3.01
C THR A 36 -10.75 3.88 -4.28
N ALA A 37 -10.86 5.11 -4.79
CA ALA A 37 -11.59 5.38 -6.03
C ALA A 37 -10.91 4.73 -7.24
N ARG A 38 -9.57 4.80 -7.31
CA ARG A 38 -8.76 4.14 -8.36
C ARG A 38 -8.90 2.62 -8.33
N ALA A 39 -9.02 2.01 -7.14
CA ALA A 39 -9.23 0.58 -6.96
C ALA A 39 -10.60 0.14 -7.48
N ARG A 40 -11.66 0.86 -7.06
CA ARG A 40 -13.04 0.58 -7.54
C ARG A 40 -13.14 0.71 -9.06
N ALA A 41 -12.49 1.70 -9.66
CA ALA A 41 -12.44 1.87 -11.12
C ALA A 41 -11.78 0.70 -11.86
N ARG A 42 -10.96 -0.12 -11.17
CA ARG A 42 -10.34 -1.34 -11.70
C ARG A 42 -11.01 -2.63 -11.23
N GLY A 43 -12.18 -2.53 -10.61
CA GLY A 43 -12.95 -3.70 -10.14
C GLY A 43 -12.49 -4.26 -8.79
N PHE A 44 -11.63 -3.55 -8.06
CA PHE A 44 -11.20 -3.95 -6.72
C PHE A 44 -11.98 -3.22 -5.62
N GLU A 45 -12.25 -3.93 -4.54
CA GLU A 45 -12.75 -3.33 -3.30
C GLU A 45 -11.70 -3.56 -2.20
N LEU A 46 -11.07 -2.49 -1.72
CA LEU A 46 -9.93 -2.57 -0.82
C LEU A 46 -10.31 -3.16 0.55
N THR A 47 -11.54 -2.92 1.02
CA THR A 47 -12.03 -3.48 2.29
C THR A 47 -12.19 -5.00 2.21
N ALA A 48 -12.67 -5.51 1.09
CA ALA A 48 -12.75 -6.93 0.78
C ALA A 48 -11.35 -7.54 0.67
N SER A 49 -10.44 -6.86 -0.02
CA SER A 49 -9.03 -7.26 -0.18
C SER A 49 -8.34 -7.39 1.18
N LEU A 50 -8.59 -6.44 2.10
CA LEU A 50 -8.10 -6.51 3.49
C LEU A 50 -8.66 -7.71 4.25
N ARG A 51 -9.97 -7.98 4.12
CA ARG A 51 -10.63 -9.13 4.78
C ARG A 51 -10.11 -10.48 4.29
N THR A 52 -9.63 -10.56 3.06
CA THR A 52 -9.06 -11.78 2.48
C THR A 52 -7.53 -11.81 2.53
N SER A 53 -6.89 -10.81 3.15
CA SER A 53 -5.43 -10.66 3.20
C SER A 53 -4.77 -10.66 1.82
N ASP A 54 -5.46 -10.12 0.80
CA ASP A 54 -5.01 -10.01 -0.59
C ASP A 54 -5.00 -8.55 -1.06
N THR A 55 -4.37 -7.68 -0.28
CA THR A 55 -4.20 -6.26 -0.63
C THR A 55 -3.20 -6.07 -1.76
N ALA A 56 -2.20 -6.95 -1.87
CA ALA A 56 -1.14 -6.87 -2.88
C ALA A 56 -1.71 -6.89 -4.31
N SER A 57 -2.71 -7.73 -4.61
CA SER A 57 -3.33 -7.78 -5.95
C SER A 57 -4.00 -6.46 -6.34
N ALA A 58 -4.75 -5.85 -5.42
CA ALA A 58 -5.40 -4.57 -5.67
C ALA A 58 -4.38 -3.44 -5.85
N LEU A 59 -3.37 -3.37 -4.98
CA LEU A 59 -2.33 -2.33 -5.02
C LEU A 59 -1.41 -2.49 -6.24
N ALA A 60 -1.14 -3.73 -6.68
CA ALA A 60 -0.43 -4.00 -7.93
C ALA A 60 -1.19 -3.45 -9.15
N ALA A 61 -2.52 -3.65 -9.20
CA ALA A 61 -3.35 -3.12 -10.28
C ALA A 61 -3.37 -1.59 -10.31
N LEU A 62 -3.13 -0.92 -9.17
CA LEU A 62 -2.98 0.54 -9.09
C LEU A 62 -1.59 1.04 -9.52
N GLY A 63 -0.57 0.19 -9.47
CA GLY A 63 0.83 0.59 -9.56
C GLY A 63 1.37 1.23 -8.28
N ASP A 64 0.75 0.92 -7.14
CA ASP A 64 1.03 1.56 -5.84
C ASP A 64 2.02 0.75 -4.98
N LEU A 65 2.50 -0.40 -5.46
CA LEU A 65 3.47 -1.24 -4.75
C LEU A 65 4.90 -0.69 -4.80
N LEU A 66 5.63 -0.88 -3.71
CA LEU A 66 7.07 -0.61 -3.61
C LEU A 66 7.86 -1.89 -3.85
N VAL A 67 8.63 -1.97 -4.93
CA VAL A 67 9.38 -3.19 -5.33
C VAL A 67 10.89 -2.93 -5.43
N PRO A 68 11.58 -2.55 -4.33
CA PRO A 68 13.02 -2.28 -4.36
C PRO A 68 13.88 -3.55 -4.47
N GLY A 69 13.32 -4.73 -4.16
CA GLY A 69 14.07 -5.96 -3.96
C GLY A 69 14.68 -6.07 -2.56
N PRO A 70 15.38 -7.18 -2.26
CA PRO A 70 15.95 -7.41 -0.93
C PRO A 70 17.01 -6.37 -0.58
N THR A 71 16.88 -5.75 0.59
CA THR A 71 17.79 -4.67 1.03
C THR A 71 19.03 -5.17 1.76
N GLY A 72 18.98 -6.41 2.27
CA GLY A 72 20.07 -7.02 3.05
C GLY A 72 20.09 -6.66 4.53
N THR A 73 19.04 -6.01 5.05
CA THR A 73 18.87 -5.70 6.48
C THR A 73 17.42 -5.89 6.90
N ASN A 74 17.12 -6.02 8.19
CA ASN A 74 15.74 -6.00 8.68
C ASN A 74 15.69 -5.26 10.02
N VAL A 75 15.08 -4.07 10.02
CA VAL A 75 14.78 -3.27 11.21
C VAL A 75 13.27 -3.02 11.33
N CYS A 76 12.47 -4.02 10.94
CA CYS A 76 11.01 -4.02 10.92
C CYS A 76 10.43 -3.01 9.89
N ASP A 77 9.29 -2.42 10.20
CA ASP A 77 8.49 -1.62 9.28
C ASP A 77 8.63 -0.13 9.54
N VAL A 78 8.51 0.66 8.48
CA VAL A 78 8.45 2.12 8.54
C VAL A 78 7.13 2.60 7.95
N VAL A 79 6.44 3.46 8.69
CA VAL A 79 5.22 4.14 8.23
C VAL A 79 5.47 5.65 8.22
N VAL A 80 5.26 6.27 7.06
CA VAL A 80 5.41 7.71 6.86
C VAL A 80 4.08 8.28 6.39
N VAL A 81 3.63 9.36 7.01
CA VAL A 81 2.53 10.17 6.51
C VAL A 81 3.09 11.50 6.03
N LEU A 82 2.80 11.85 4.78
CA LEU A 82 3.14 13.14 4.20
C LEU A 82 1.86 13.91 3.95
N GLY A 83 1.77 15.11 4.51
CA GLY A 83 0.66 16.04 4.32
C GLY A 83 1.17 17.45 4.07
N ARG A 84 0.34 18.29 3.45
CA ARG A 84 0.53 19.75 3.42
C ARG A 84 -0.13 20.44 4.60
#